data_AF-A0A962K6C0-F1
#
_entry.id   AF-A0A962K6C0-F1
#
_cell.length_a   1.000
_cell.length_b   1.000
_cell.length_c   1.000
_cell.angle_alpha   90.00
_cell.angle_beta   90.00
_cell.angle_gamma   90.00
#
_symmetry.space_group_name_H-M   'P 1'
#
loop_
_entity.id
_entity.type
_entity.pdbx_description
1 polymer ?
#
loop_
_entity_poly.entity_id
_entity_poly.type
_entity_poly.pdbx_seq_one_letter_code
_entity_poly.pdbx_strand_id
1 'polypeptide(L)'
;MRIIENVSLREKELWAELLIDLLVAAYYYPRAISLMTEGTAAMAGREMAGLVASTIVFAIVAGIVLFGTIHYHGETEKADERDFRFEISSNRVAYWSLNFFLVLILSLLTINEFASRPMPGAFILEAGPLGVGQLILLAIFLASITRVTTQLFHYRRSV
;
A
#
# COMPACT_ATOMS: atom_id res chain seq x y z
N MET A 1 -24.38 -0.69 -13.76
CA MET A 1 -24.16 -1.94 -13.00
C MET A 1 -23.93 -3.15 -13.92
N ARG A 2 -23.08 -3.06 -14.97
CA ARG A 2 -22.75 -4.20 -15.87
C ARG A 2 -21.28 -4.64 -15.84
N ILE A 3 -20.46 -3.98 -15.03
CA ILE A 3 -19.01 -4.29 -14.93
C ILE A 3 -18.75 -5.41 -13.92
N ILE A 4 -19.72 -5.75 -13.05
CA ILE A 4 -19.52 -6.69 -11.92
C ILE A 4 -20.07 -8.10 -12.22
N GLU A 5 -20.99 -8.24 -13.17
CA GLU A 5 -21.66 -9.53 -13.48
C GLU A 5 -20.75 -10.54 -14.20
N ASN A 6 -19.69 -10.08 -14.89
CA ASN A 6 -18.74 -10.94 -15.61
C ASN A 6 -17.37 -11.05 -14.93
N VAL A 7 -17.29 -10.76 -13.63
CA VAL A 7 -16.02 -10.71 -12.88
C VAL A 7 -15.87 -11.99 -12.06
N SER A 8 -14.76 -12.71 -12.25
CA SER A 8 -14.45 -13.93 -11.50
C SER A 8 -14.33 -13.64 -10.00
N LEU A 9 -14.48 -14.68 -9.16
CA LEU A 9 -14.34 -14.50 -7.70
C LEU A 9 -12.97 -13.91 -7.39
N ARG A 10 -11.94 -14.43 -8.06
CA ARG A 10 -10.56 -14.00 -7.89
C ARG A 10 -10.32 -12.55 -8.28
N GLU A 11 -10.93 -12.06 -9.36
CA GLU A 11 -10.82 -10.64 -9.71
C GLU A 11 -11.55 -9.76 -8.66
N LYS A 12 -12.69 -10.20 -8.10
CA LYS A 12 -13.36 -9.47 -7.00
C LYS A 12 -12.49 -9.37 -5.75
N GLU A 13 -11.79 -10.44 -5.39
CA GLU A 13 -10.83 -10.45 -4.27
C GLU A 13 -9.72 -9.42 -4.48
N LEU A 14 -9.17 -9.34 -5.69
CA LEU A 14 -8.13 -8.36 -6.02
C LEU A 14 -8.65 -6.92 -5.97
N TRP A 15 -9.89 -6.69 -6.42
CA TRP A 15 -10.52 -5.37 -6.25
C TRP A 15 -10.74 -5.01 -4.79
N ALA A 16 -11.10 -5.99 -3.94
CA ALA A 16 -11.23 -5.76 -2.51
C ALA A 16 -9.89 -5.46 -1.84
N GLU A 17 -8.83 -6.22 -2.16
CA GLU A 17 -7.47 -5.98 -1.68
C GLU A 17 -7.02 -4.55 -2.04
N LEU A 18 -7.19 -4.15 -3.30
CA LEU A 18 -6.85 -2.80 -3.76
C LEU A 18 -7.66 -1.72 -3.02
N LEU A 19 -8.96 -1.95 -2.80
CA LEU A 19 -9.81 -0.99 -2.10
C LEU A 19 -9.40 -0.84 -0.64
N ILE A 20 -9.07 -1.93 0.05
CA ILE A 20 -8.60 -1.90 1.44
C ILE A 20 -7.30 -1.12 1.52
N ASP A 21 -6.33 -1.43 0.66
CA ASP A 21 -5.05 -0.73 0.60
C ASP A 21 -5.27 0.79 0.44
N LEU A 22 -6.08 1.21 -0.52
CA LEU A 22 -6.37 2.62 -0.76
C LEU A 22 -7.09 3.30 0.43
N LEU A 23 -8.06 2.63 1.06
CA LEU A 23 -8.77 3.16 2.23
C LEU A 23 -7.84 3.30 3.44
N VAL A 24 -6.99 2.30 3.68
CA VAL A 24 -6.00 2.30 4.76
C VAL A 24 -5.01 3.45 4.56
N ALA A 25 -4.50 3.64 3.34
CA ALA A 25 -3.59 4.75 3.05
C ALA A 25 -4.27 6.13 3.17
N ALA A 26 -5.50 6.26 2.66
CA ALA A 26 -6.28 7.49 2.80
C ALA A 26 -6.58 7.83 4.26
N TYR A 27 -6.71 6.83 5.13
CA TYR A 27 -6.87 7.04 6.58
C TYR A 27 -5.54 7.35 7.28
N TYR A 28 -4.48 6.60 6.98
CA TYR A 28 -3.21 6.65 7.70
C TYR A 28 -2.35 7.86 7.32
N TYR A 29 -2.06 8.06 6.03
CA TYR A 29 -1.04 9.03 5.61
C TYR A 29 -1.37 10.48 5.95
N PRO A 30 -2.60 10.99 5.81
CA PRO A 30 -2.90 12.36 6.20
C PRO A 30 -2.61 12.63 7.69
N ARG A 31 -2.90 11.65 8.56
CA ARG A 31 -2.64 11.74 10.00
C ARG A 31 -1.17 11.56 10.32
N ALA A 32 -0.50 10.60 9.67
CA ALA A 32 0.93 10.39 9.83
C ALA A 32 1.72 11.64 9.41
N ILE A 33 1.35 12.30 8.31
CA ILE A 33 1.96 13.55 7.85
C ILE A 33 1.75 14.68 8.87
N SER A 34 0.55 14.82 9.45
CA SER A 34 0.30 15.80 10.52
C SER A 34 1.27 15.59 11.69
N LEU A 35 1.36 14.36 12.18
CA LEU A 35 2.26 14.03 13.28
C LEU A 35 3.74 14.20 12.91
N MET A 36 4.14 13.98 11.65
CA MET A 36 5.51 14.28 11.19
C MET A 36 5.82 15.76 11.26
N THR A 37 4.85 16.63 10.90
CA THR A 37 5.05 18.09 10.95
C THR A 37 5.12 18.63 12.37
N GLU A 38 4.57 17.90 13.35
CA GLU A 38 4.67 18.22 14.78
C GLU A 38 6.03 17.82 15.39
N GLY A 39 6.81 16.98 14.68
CA GLY A 39 8.19 16.64 15.01
C GLY A 39 8.40 15.25 15.61
N THR A 40 9.65 14.96 15.95
CA THR A 40 10.11 13.62 16.37
C THR A 40 9.45 13.11 17.66
N ALA A 41 9.13 14.00 18.59
CA ALA A 41 8.46 13.63 19.84
C ALA A 41 7.03 13.11 19.60
N ALA A 42 6.28 13.69 18.66
CA ALA A 42 4.96 13.22 18.27
C ALA A 42 5.04 11.85 17.56
N MET A 43 6.05 11.67 16.69
CA MET A 43 6.33 10.40 16.00
C MET A 43 6.74 9.26 16.93
N ALA A 44 7.48 9.54 18.01
CA ALA A 44 7.87 8.53 19.01
C ALA A 44 6.81 8.35 20.11
N GLY A 45 5.75 9.16 20.09
CA GLY A 45 4.75 9.26 21.15
C GLY A 45 3.62 8.24 21.05
N ARG A 46 2.73 8.30 22.05
CA ARG A 46 1.51 7.47 22.12
C ARG A 46 0.58 7.69 20.92
N GLU A 47 0.60 8.87 20.33
CA GLU A 47 -0.28 9.24 19.22
C GLU A 47 0.04 8.44 17.95
N MET A 48 1.32 8.31 17.61
CA MET A 48 1.74 7.50 16.48
C MET A 48 1.44 6.01 16.71
N ALA A 49 1.71 5.51 17.91
CA ALA A 49 1.37 4.13 18.28
C ALA A 49 -0.15 3.88 18.20
N GLY A 50 -0.96 4.84 18.68
CA GLY A 50 -2.41 4.80 18.60
C GLY A 50 -2.91 4.85 17.16
N LEU A 51 -2.29 5.67 16.30
CA LEU A 51 -2.60 5.73 14.88
C LEU A 51 -2.35 4.38 14.21
N VAL A 52 -1.16 3.80 14.38
CA VAL A 52 -0.82 2.47 13.84
C VAL A 52 -1.79 1.41 14.33
N ALA A 53 -2.07 1.34 15.63
CA ALA A 53 -3.01 0.38 16.19
C ALA A 53 -4.42 0.55 15.62
N SER A 54 -4.92 1.79 15.52
CA SER A 54 -6.23 2.08 14.94
C SER A 54 -6.32 1.69 13.46
N THR A 55 -5.23 1.91 12.71
CA THR A 55 -5.14 1.53 11.29
C THR A 55 -5.14 0.02 11.11
N ILE A 56 -4.45 -0.73 11.96
CA ILE A 56 -4.47 -2.20 11.94
C ILE A 56 -5.88 -2.72 12.21
N VAL A 57 -6.55 -2.20 13.24
CA VAL A 57 -7.93 -2.58 13.56
C VAL A 57 -8.86 -2.24 12.39
N PHE A 58 -8.73 -1.05 11.81
CA PHE A 58 -9.50 -0.64 10.65
C PHE A 58 -9.28 -1.58 9.45
N ALA A 59 -8.04 -1.93 9.13
CA ALA A 59 -7.71 -2.85 8.05
C ALA A 59 -8.31 -4.25 8.27
N ILE A 60 -8.24 -4.77 9.49
CA ILE A 60 -8.84 -6.07 9.86
C ILE A 60 -10.36 -6.03 9.67
N VAL A 61 -11.03 -5.00 10.20
CA VAL A 61 -12.49 -4.86 10.08
C VAL A 61 -12.91 -4.71 8.61
N ALA A 62 -12.22 -3.86 7.85
CA ALA A 62 -12.47 -3.66 6.42
C ALA A 62 -12.28 -4.97 5.64
N GLY A 63 -11.23 -5.74 5.96
CA GLY A 63 -10.96 -7.06 5.39
C GLY A 63 -12.09 -8.05 5.67
N ILE A 64 -12.51 -8.19 6.93
CA ILE A 64 -13.61 -9.09 7.30
C ILE A 64 -14.89 -8.74 6.54
N VAL A 65 -15.24 -7.45 6.47
CA VAL A 65 -16.46 -6.99 5.79
C VAL A 65 -16.38 -7.24 4.28
N LEU A 66 -15.29 -6.83 3.62
CA LEU A 66 -15.18 -6.95 2.17
C LEU A 66 -15.00 -8.41 1.71
N PHE A 67 -14.07 -9.16 2.31
CA PHE A 67 -13.90 -10.56 1.94
C PHE A 67 -15.08 -11.43 2.37
N GLY A 68 -15.69 -11.14 3.52
CA GLY A 68 -16.89 -11.84 3.98
C GLY A 68 -18.09 -11.62 3.06
N THR A 69 -18.31 -10.38 2.61
CA THR A 69 -19.39 -10.09 1.65
C THR A 69 -19.16 -10.73 0.28
N ILE A 70 -17.91 -10.77 -0.19
CA ILE A 70 -17.54 -11.44 -1.46
C ILE A 70 -17.78 -12.95 -1.37
N HIS A 71 -17.30 -13.61 -0.32
CA HIS A 71 -17.42 -15.06 -0.17
C HIS A 71 -18.85 -15.51 0.15
N TYR A 72 -19.65 -14.68 0.81
CA TYR A 72 -21.06 -14.99 1.05
C TYR A 72 -21.90 -15.03 -0.23
N HIS A 73 -21.55 -14.20 -1.22
CA HIS A 73 -22.29 -14.10 -2.49
C HIS A 73 -21.61 -14.81 -3.67
N GLY A 74 -20.35 -15.23 -3.51
CA GLY A 74 -19.54 -15.83 -4.56
C GLY A 74 -19.59 -17.35 -4.53
N GLU A 75 -19.64 -17.97 -5.70
CA GLU A 75 -19.38 -19.41 -5.82
C GLU A 75 -17.88 -19.67 -5.66
N THR A 76 -17.52 -20.71 -4.90
CA THR A 76 -16.13 -21.07 -4.67
C THR A 76 -15.46 -21.48 -5.98
N GLU A 77 -14.54 -20.64 -6.47
CA GLU A 77 -13.72 -20.89 -7.64
C GLU A 77 -12.39 -21.53 -7.20
N LYS A 78 -11.97 -22.61 -7.86
CA LYS A 78 -10.65 -23.21 -7.60
C LYS A 78 -9.59 -22.41 -8.34
N ALA A 79 -8.46 -22.15 -7.67
CA ALA A 79 -7.31 -21.53 -8.29
C ALA A 79 -6.82 -22.35 -9.48
N ASP A 80 -6.64 -21.68 -10.62
CA ASP A 80 -6.15 -22.27 -11.88
C ASP A 80 -4.66 -21.97 -12.09
N GLU A 81 -3.99 -22.71 -12.99
CA GLU A 81 -2.60 -22.48 -13.41
C GLU A 81 -2.37 -21.04 -13.88
N ARG A 82 -3.40 -20.42 -14.48
CA ARG A 82 -3.37 -19.02 -14.89
C ARG A 82 -3.11 -18.08 -13.72
N ASP A 83 -3.73 -18.34 -12.58
CA ASP A 83 -3.67 -17.46 -11.41
C ASP A 83 -2.26 -17.44 -10.83
N PHE A 84 -1.59 -18.59 -10.82
CA PHE A 84 -0.18 -18.71 -10.44
C PHE A 84 0.73 -17.91 -11.37
N ARG A 85 0.49 -17.95 -12.70
CA ARG A 85 1.30 -17.19 -13.66
C ARG A 85 1.14 -15.68 -13.47
N PHE A 86 -0.08 -15.22 -13.19
CA PHE A 86 -0.34 -13.81 -12.90
C PHE A 86 0.30 -13.38 -11.60
N GLU A 87 0.26 -14.22 -10.56
CA GLU A 87 0.92 -13.95 -9.29
C GLU A 87 2.44 -13.78 -9.47
N ILE A 88 3.10 -14.72 -10.15
CA ILE A 88 4.55 -14.65 -10.40
C ILE A 88 4.93 -13.37 -11.17
N SER A 89 4.18 -13.06 -12.23
CA SER A 89 4.41 -11.84 -13.03
C SER A 89 4.27 -10.58 -12.18
N SER A 90 3.20 -10.49 -11.39
CA SER A 90 2.92 -9.34 -10.55
C SER A 90 3.94 -9.16 -9.42
N ASN A 91 4.39 -10.25 -8.79
CA ASN A 91 5.40 -10.21 -7.75
C ASN A 91 6.73 -9.66 -8.29
N ARG A 92 7.09 -10.04 -9.52
CA ARG A 92 8.28 -9.50 -10.19
C ARG A 92 8.17 -7.99 -10.42
N VAL A 93 7.01 -7.50 -10.86
CA VAL A 93 6.80 -6.05 -11.07
C VAL A 93 6.81 -5.31 -9.73
N ALA A 94 6.15 -5.85 -8.70
CA ALA A 94 6.15 -5.28 -7.35
C ALA A 94 7.56 -5.22 -6.74
N TYR A 95 8.38 -6.25 -6.96
CA TYR A 95 9.78 -6.27 -6.54
C TYR A 95 10.60 -5.14 -7.19
N TRP A 96 10.47 -4.95 -8.50
CA TRP A 96 11.15 -3.86 -9.20
C TRP A 96 10.62 -2.49 -8.76
N SER A 97 9.31 -2.37 -8.53
CA SER A 97 8.67 -1.16 -7.99
C SER A 97 9.25 -0.80 -6.62
N LEU A 98 9.33 -1.76 -5.70
CA LEU A 98 9.92 -1.55 -4.38
C LEU A 98 11.40 -1.13 -4.48
N ASN A 99 12.20 -1.83 -5.29
CA ASN A 99 13.61 -1.47 -5.49
C ASN A 99 13.76 -0.04 -6.04
N PHE A 100 12.93 0.33 -7.01
CA PHE A 100 12.93 1.68 -7.56
C PHE A 100 12.65 2.74 -6.47
N PHE A 101 11.63 2.54 -5.64
CA PHE A 101 11.32 3.46 -4.54
C PHE A 101 12.43 3.50 -3.47
N LEU A 102 13.05 2.36 -3.15
CA LEU A 102 14.18 2.33 -2.21
C LEU A 102 15.39 3.12 -2.76
N VAL A 103 15.71 2.95 -4.04
CA VAL A 103 16.77 3.74 -4.69
C VAL A 103 16.41 5.23 -4.68
N LEU A 104 15.15 5.59 -4.91
CA LEU A 104 14.68 6.97 -4.83
C LEU A 104 14.83 7.55 -3.42
N ILE A 105 14.44 6.80 -2.38
CA ILE A 105 14.60 7.21 -0.98
C ILE A 105 16.08 7.41 -0.63
N LEU A 106 16.94 6.47 -1.03
CA LEU A 106 18.40 6.60 -0.82
C LEU A 106 18.98 7.81 -1.56
N SER A 107 18.53 8.06 -2.79
CA SER A 107 18.94 9.24 -3.57
C SER A 107 18.47 10.53 -2.91
N LEU A 108 17.25 10.54 -2.36
CA LEU A 108 16.73 11.69 -1.63
C LEU A 108 17.55 11.98 -0.36
N LEU A 109 17.92 10.93 0.38
CA LEU A 109 18.77 11.03 1.56
C LEU A 109 20.14 11.60 1.22
N THR A 110 20.81 11.04 0.21
CA THR A 110 22.14 11.54 -0.18
C THR A 110 22.08 12.98 -0.67
N ILE A 111 21.11 13.33 -1.52
CA ILE A 111 20.95 14.71 -1.99
C ILE A 111 20.70 15.67 -0.83
N ASN A 112 19.90 15.28 0.18
CA ASN A 112 19.62 16.12 1.34
C ASN A 112 20.88 16.41 2.17
N GLU A 113 21.74 15.41 2.38
CA GLU A 113 23.03 15.56 3.07
C GLU A 113 23.99 16.53 2.35
N PHE A 114 23.98 16.53 1.01
CA PHE A 114 24.85 17.41 0.21
C PHE A 114 24.24 18.78 -0.09
N ALA A 115 22.94 18.96 0.12
CA ALA A 115 22.25 20.21 -0.20
C ALA A 115 22.47 21.27 0.88
N SER A 116 22.94 22.45 0.49
CA SER A 116 23.12 23.59 1.41
C SER A 116 21.81 24.26 1.84
N ARG A 117 20.66 23.80 1.33
CA ARG A 117 19.32 24.30 1.65
C ARG A 117 18.36 23.13 1.85
N PRO A 118 17.41 23.22 2.80
CA PRO A 118 16.41 22.19 2.99
C PRO A 118 15.57 22.03 1.72
N MET A 119 15.49 20.80 1.22
CA MET A 119 14.64 20.47 0.08
C MET A 119 13.15 20.50 0.46
N PRO A 120 12.24 20.70 -0.51
CA PRO A 120 10.82 20.47 -0.29
C PRO A 120 10.59 19.05 0.24
N GLY A 121 9.91 18.92 1.39
CA GLY A 121 9.75 17.63 2.08
C GLY A 121 10.82 17.32 3.13
N ALA A 122 11.74 18.26 3.43
CA ALA A 122 12.76 18.12 4.47
C ALA A 122 12.18 17.74 5.83
N PHE A 123 10.95 18.14 6.17
CA PHE A 123 10.29 17.77 7.43
C PHE A 123 10.21 16.25 7.65
N ILE A 124 10.11 15.45 6.57
CA ILE A 124 10.09 13.98 6.66
C ILE A 124 11.49 13.45 6.98
N LEU A 125 12.53 14.09 6.46
CA LEU A 125 13.93 13.70 6.68
C LEU A 125 14.43 14.20 8.05
N GLU A 126 13.95 15.37 8.49
CA GLU A 126 14.19 15.97 9.80
C GLU A 126 13.54 15.17 10.95
N ALA A 127 12.49 14.39 10.66
CA ALA A 127 11.93 13.40 11.59
C ALA A 127 12.87 12.20 11.85
N GLY A 128 14.08 12.21 11.26
CA GLY A 128 15.13 11.24 11.51
C GLY A 128 14.77 9.82 11.05
N PRO A 129 15.26 8.77 11.74
CA PRO A 129 14.99 7.38 11.36
C PRO A 129 13.51 7.03 11.26
N LEU A 130 12.65 7.66 12.06
CA LEU A 130 11.21 7.44 12.03
C LEU A 130 10.59 7.95 10.74
N GLY A 131 11.00 9.13 10.27
CA GLY A 131 10.53 9.67 8.99
C GLY A 131 10.96 8.83 7.79
N VAL A 132 12.20 8.33 7.78
CA VAL A 132 12.67 7.35 6.78
C VAL A 132 11.83 6.07 6.83
N GLY A 133 11.50 5.59 8.03
CA GLY A 133 10.60 4.44 8.20
C GLY A 133 9.24 4.65 7.52
N GLN A 134 8.70 5.87 7.56
CA GLN A 134 7.43 6.19 6.90
C GLN A 134 7.52 6.23 5.37
N LEU A 135 8.66 6.69 4.83
CA LEU A 135 8.94 6.59 3.40
C LEU A 135 9.08 5.14 2.94
N ILE A 136 9.71 4.29 3.75
CA ILE A 136 9.80 2.85 3.46
C ILE A 136 8.40 2.20 3.51
N LEU A 137 7.57 2.54 4.49
CA LEU A 137 6.19 2.07 4.54
C LEU A 137 5.41 2.51 3.29
N LEU A 138 5.62 3.74 2.81
CA LEU A 138 5.02 4.23 1.56
C LEU A 138 5.52 3.44 0.35
N ALA A 139 6.81 3.11 0.28
CA ALA A 139 7.36 2.29 -0.78
C ALA A 139 6.74 0.88 -0.80
N ILE A 140 6.59 0.25 0.37
CA ILE A 140 5.93 -1.07 0.51
C ILE A 140 4.47 -0.98 0.05
N PHE A 141 3.77 0.08 0.46
CA PHE A 141 2.38 0.31 0.07
C PHE A 141 2.21 0.47 -1.45
N LEU A 142 3.05 1.30 -2.08
CA LEU A 142 3.02 1.49 -3.54
C LEU A 142 3.40 0.21 -4.30
N ALA A 143 4.31 -0.59 -3.75
CA ALA A 143 4.64 -1.91 -4.30
C ALA A 143 3.44 -2.88 -4.22
N SER A 144 2.69 -2.87 -3.11
CA SER A 144 1.43 -3.63 -2.97
C SER A 144 0.41 -3.25 -4.03
N ILE A 145 0.13 -1.94 -4.18
CA ILE A 145 -0.76 -1.45 -5.24
C ILE A 145 -0.28 -1.90 -6.61
N THR A 146 1.02 -1.79 -6.89
CA THR A 146 1.60 -2.19 -8.18
C THR A 146 1.38 -3.68 -8.44
N ARG A 147 1.53 -4.53 -7.41
CA ARG A 147 1.25 -5.97 -7.48
C ARG A 147 -0.20 -6.22 -7.90
N VAL A 148 -1.15 -5.71 -7.12
CA VAL A 148 -2.58 -5.97 -7.30
C VAL A 148 -3.08 -5.42 -8.63
N THR A 149 -2.67 -4.18 -8.97
CA THR A 149 -3.03 -3.56 -10.27
C THR A 149 -2.46 -4.33 -11.46
N THR A 150 -1.24 -4.87 -11.35
CA THR A 150 -0.66 -5.74 -12.39
C THR A 150 -1.45 -7.03 -12.55
N GLN A 151 -1.89 -7.65 -11.45
CA GLN A 151 -2.75 -8.84 -11.53
C GLN A 151 -4.09 -8.51 -12.18
N LEU A 152 -4.77 -7.45 -11.74
CA LEU A 152 -6.03 -6.98 -12.33
C LEU A 152 -5.90 -6.68 -13.82
N PHE A 153 -4.79 -6.07 -14.24
CA PHE A 153 -4.50 -5.83 -15.66
C PHE A 153 -4.39 -7.14 -16.44
N HIS A 154 -3.70 -8.15 -15.91
CA HIS A 154 -3.60 -9.46 -16.54
C HIS A 154 -4.95 -10.18 -16.62
N TYR A 155 -5.76 -10.16 -15.57
CA TYR A 155 -7.12 -10.72 -15.60
C TYR A 155 -7.94 -10.09 -16.71
N ARG A 156 -8.03 -8.76 -16.75
CA ARG A 156 -8.84 -8.04 -17.75
C ARG A 156 -8.35 -8.14 -19.19
N ARG A 157 -7.06 -8.40 -19.39
CA ARG A 157 -6.49 -8.63 -20.72
C ARG A 157 -6.65 -10.07 -21.20
N SER A 158 -6.83 -11.01 -20.28
CA SER A 158 -6.97 -12.45 -20.58
C SER A 158 -8.43 -12.91 -20.75
N VAL A 159 -9.39 -12.00 -20.57
CA VAL A 159 -10.81 -12.12 -20.96
C VAL A 159 -10.95 -11.67 -22.41
#